data_AF-A0A1T5DU43-F1
#
_entry.id   AF-A0A1T5DU43-F1
#
_cell.length_a   1.000
_cell.length_b   1.000
_cell.length_c   1.000
_cell.angle_alpha   90.00
_cell.angle_beta   90.00
_cell.angle_gamma   90.00
#
_symmetry.space_group_name_H-M   'P 1'
#
loop_
_entity.id
_entity.type
_entity.pdbx_description
1 polymer ?
#
loop_
_entity_poly.entity_id
_entity_poly.type
_entity_poly.pdbx_seq_one_letter_code
_entity_poly.pdbx_strand_id
1 'polypeptide(L)' 'MASDDRRNVGSPDRDRISLSEDYEVRDWTQALGVSEQELREAVDAVGSSADKVRAYLKDR' A
#
# COMPACT_ATOMS: atom_id res chain seq x y z
N MET A 1 28.93 15.78 0.54
CA MET A 1 27.60 15.46 -0.03
C MET A 1 27.22 14.11 0.53
N ALA A 2 26.42 14.11 1.60
CA ALA A 2 26.01 12.87 2.25
C ALA A 2 24.89 12.22 1.44
N SER A 3 25.09 10.95 1.11
CA SER A 3 24.17 10.05 0.44
C SER A 3 22.79 10.13 1.08
N ASP A 4 21.81 10.52 0.28
CA ASP A 4 20.41 10.43 0.63
C ASP A 4 19.99 8.96 0.54
N ASP A 5 20.40 8.17 1.54
CA ASP A 5 19.82 6.85 1.79
C ASP A 5 18.43 7.03 2.40
N ARG A 6 17.52 7.69 1.66
CA ARG A 6 16.08 7.62 1.92
C ARG A 6 15.47 6.34 1.35
N ARG A 7 16.18 5.21 1.47
CA ARG A 7 15.63 3.85 1.30
C ARG A 7 14.77 3.43 2.50
N ASN A 8 14.11 4.40 3.12
CA ASN A 8 13.13 4.21 4.18
C ASN A 8 11.86 4.97 3.75
N VAL A 9 11.34 4.62 2.56
CA VAL A 9 10.10 5.19 2.00
C VAL A 9 8.84 4.53 2.55
N GLY A 10 8.96 3.46 3.33
CA GLY A 10 7.83 2.91 4.07
C GLY A 10 7.69 3.63 5.41
N SER A 11 6.80 4.62 5.48
CA SER A 11 6.37 5.22 6.75
C SER A 11 6.15 4.11 7.79
N PRO A 12 6.78 4.17 8.98
CA PRO A 12 6.86 3.02 9.89
C PRO A 12 5.49 2.52 10.40
N ASP A 13 4.43 3.31 10.29
CA ASP A 13 3.10 2.98 10.78
C ASP A 13 2.03 3.35 9.74
N ARG A 14 2.06 2.63 8.61
CA ARG A 14 1.02 2.73 7.58
C ARG A 14 -0.06 1.68 7.85
N ASP A 15 -0.79 1.83 8.95
CA ASP A 15 -1.90 0.94 9.34
C ASP A 15 -3.06 0.96 8.32
N ARG A 16 -3.15 2.04 7.53
CA ARG A 16 -4.23 2.26 6.56
C ARG A 16 -3.70 2.62 5.17
N ILE A 17 -4.33 2.04 4.16
CA ILE A 17 -4.16 2.35 2.75
C ILE A 17 -5.00 3.57 2.42
N SER A 18 -4.33 4.68 2.15
CA SER A 18 -4.95 5.88 1.59
C SER A 18 -4.91 5.79 0.07
N LEU A 19 -6.08 5.91 -0.54
CA LEU A 19 -6.26 6.01 -1.99
C LEU A 19 -6.49 7.46 -2.42
N SER A 20 -6.31 8.42 -1.50
CA SER A 20 -6.59 9.84 -1.73
C SER A 20 -5.57 10.51 -2.63
N GLU A 21 -4.32 10.04 -2.62
CA GLU A 21 -3.25 10.59 -3.47
C GLU A 21 -2.64 9.50 -4.35
N ASP A 22 -2.49 9.78 -5.64
CA ASP A 22 -2.01 8.81 -6.65
C ASP A 22 -0.61 8.25 -6.32
N TYR A 23 0.24 9.04 -5.66
CA TYR A 23 1.57 8.56 -5.26
C TYR A 23 1.49 7.55 -4.10
N GLU A 24 0.50 7.65 -3.21
CA GLU A 24 0.27 6.66 -2.16
C GLU A 24 -0.22 5.35 -2.75
N VAL A 25 -1.14 5.42 -3.71
CA VAL A 25 -1.61 4.25 -4.46
C VAL A 25 -0.46 3.55 -5.15
N ARG A 26 0.44 4.30 -5.81
CA ARG A 26 1.64 3.76 -6.47
C ARG A 26 2.64 3.13 -5.50
N ASP A 27 2.78 3.69 -4.31
CA ASP A 27 3.64 3.14 -3.27
C ASP A 27 3.05 1.83 -2.71
N TRP A 28 1.74 1.82 -2.44
CA TRP A 28 1.03 0.63 -1.95
C TRP A 28 0.98 -0.49 -2.97
N THR A 29 0.73 -0.19 -4.23
CA THR A 29 0.76 -1.17 -5.33
C THR A 29 2.14 -1.80 -5.49
N GLN A 30 3.22 -1.01 -5.36
CA GLN A 30 4.58 -1.55 -5.31
C GLN A 30 4.85 -2.38 -4.05
N ALA A 31 4.43 -1.91 -2.88
CA ALA A 31 4.66 -2.60 -1.61
C ALA A 31 3.89 -3.93 -1.52
N LEU A 32 2.71 -4.00 -2.13
CA LEU A 32 1.85 -5.18 -2.16
C LEU A 32 2.06 -6.04 -3.40
N GLY A 33 2.73 -5.52 -4.43
CA GLY A 33 2.95 -6.21 -5.71
C GLY A 33 1.67 -6.41 -6.52
N VAL A 34 0.68 -5.54 -6.36
CA VAL A 34 -0.64 -5.65 -7.02
C VAL A 34 -0.94 -4.44 -7.89
N SER A 35 -1.90 -4.57 -8.80
CA SER A 35 -2.36 -3.45 -9.60
C SER A 35 -3.16 -2.44 -8.78
N GLU A 36 -3.23 -1.18 -9.21
CA GLU A 36 -4.07 -0.16 -8.57
C GLU A 36 -5.52 -0.62 -8.46
N GLN A 37 -6.03 -1.30 -9.49
CA GLN A 37 -7.38 -1.83 -9.52
C GLN A 37 -7.60 -2.87 -8.42
N GLU A 38 -6.67 -3.84 -8.28
CA GLU A 38 -6.72 -4.86 -7.24
C GLU A 38 -6.57 -4.27 -5.83
N LEU A 39 -5.76 -3.21 -5.68
CA LEU A 39 -5.65 -2.48 -4.43
C LEU A 39 -6.98 -1.83 -4.06
N ARG A 40 -7.65 -1.17 -5.01
CA ARG A 40 -8.98 -0.56 -4.78
C ARG A 40 -10.04 -1.61 -4.47
N GLU A 41 -10.06 -2.72 -5.20
CA GLU A 41 -10.99 -3.83 -4.95
C GLU A 41 -10.79 -4.46 -3.58
N ALA A 42 -9.54 -4.69 -3.18
CA ALA A 42 -9.23 -5.22 -1.86
C ALA A 42 -9.64 -4.23 -0.76
N VAL A 43 -9.34 -2.93 -0.93
CA VAL A 43 -9.76 -1.87 0.00
C VAL A 43 -11.28 -1.76 0.08
N ASP A 44 -12.01 -1.94 -1.02
CA ASP A 44 -13.48 -1.95 -1.05
C ASP A 44 -14.05 -3.19 -0.32
N ALA A 45 -13.43 -4.36 -0.53
CA ALA A 45 -13.86 -5.62 0.07
C ALA A 45 -13.63 -5.70 1.58
N VAL A 46 -12.47 -5.24 2.07
CA VAL A 46 -12.06 -5.42 3.48
C VAL A 46 -11.88 -4.12 4.26
N GLY A 47 -11.97 -2.98 3.59
CA GLY A 47 -11.69 -1.64 4.11
C GLY A 47 -10.24 -1.20 3.87
N SER A 48 -9.96 0.06 4.16
CA SER A 48 -8.63 0.68 4.00
C SER A 48 -7.58 0.20 5.01
N SER A 49 -7.77 -0.94 5.69
CA SER A 49 -6.77 -1.47 6.63
C SER A 49 -5.70 -2.25 5.87
N ALA A 50 -4.43 -1.87 6.02
CA ALA A 50 -3.32 -2.48 5.28
C ALA A 50 -3.19 -3.99 5.59
N ASP A 51 -3.34 -4.39 6.86
CA ASP A 51 -3.32 -5.80 7.26
C ASP A 51 -4.43 -6.62 6.61
N LYS A 52 -5.66 -6.09 6.57
CA LYS A 52 -6.79 -6.79 5.97
C LYS A 52 -6.62 -6.93 4.47
N VAL A 53 -6.15 -5.88 3.79
CA VAL A 53 -5.90 -5.90 2.35
C VAL A 53 -4.78 -6.90 2.02
N ARG A 54 -3.69 -6.89 2.80
CA ARG A 54 -2.62 -7.89 2.67
C ARG A 54 -3.14 -9.32 2.87
N ALA A 55 -4.00 -9.54 3.87
CA ALA A 55 -4.59 -10.85 4.11
C ALA A 55 -5.49 -11.29 2.95
N TYR A 56 -6.37 -10.40 2.47
CA TYR A 56 -7.25 -10.64 1.33
C TYR A 56 -6.47 -10.99 0.05
N LEU A 57 -5.42 -10.23 -0.25
CA LEU A 57 -4.57 -10.46 -1.43
C LEU A 57 -3.74 -11.74 -1.34
N LYS A 58 -3.44 -12.22 -0.13
CA LYS A 58 -2.73 -13.50 0.10
C LYS A 58 -3.63 -14.73 0.02
N ASP A 59 -4.92 -14.56 0.28
CA ASP A 59 -5.92 -15.64 0.29
C ASP A 59 -6.54 -15.90 -1.10
N ARG A 60 -6.30 -14.99 -2.07
CA ARG A 60 -6.83 -15.07 -3.44
C ARG A 60 -6.11 -16.07 -4.34
#